data_AF-A0A3L7XUN2-F1
#
_entry.id   AF-A0A3L7XUN2-F1
#
_cell.length_a   1.000
_cell.length_b   1.000
_cell.length_c   1.000
_cell.angle_alpha   90.00
_cell.angle_beta   90.00
_cell.angle_gamma   90.00
#
_symmetry.space_group_name_H-M   'P 1'
#
loop_
_entity.id
_entity.type
_entity.pdbx_description
1 polymer ?
#
loop_
_entity_poly.entity_id
_entity_poly.type
_entity_poly.pdbx_seq_one_letter_code
_entity_poly.pdbx_strand_id
1 'polypeptide(L)'
;MAPRIQPQPPDHIVKSLRRRPGTIVSAALCWLAACSPQAAQLPPPLAPSATAPAAAATVAATPTATRPAPAVTIISVRTQTPQPTAVSDALLGPLTYPANINPLTGLLVSDPQVLLRKPLAIKISNFPRYVRPQAGLTAADMVWEHYSEGGTTRYTAVYLGTAAERIGPVRSARLIDTTLVDMLNGALVASGTSKGTMRRLAPKPWFPAVITNLTGFECPPLCMESIDANSVFTSTAALWQVLADKDLNAPAQVHGFAYQQRIPSGGQPALTVGVDFSGEALTEWRYDAPRGNYKRWIDSSPTELAEHIDAATNQQVTADTVVVLFANHVVDFTVPEDYDADGVHSTYATEVQLWGAAPRPLLVFRDGQAFAGQWQRADTGALPALTDAGGAVLALRPGKIWIQVVGLESDRTATGGKWYVRHHSPKDRGELGPSPTPSITPEGFVASSTPEPTVTATTTATP
;
A
#
# COMPACT_ATOMS: atom_id res chain seq x y z
N MET A 1 -37.71 -67.68 25.56
CA MET A 1 -36.85 -66.81 24.72
C MET A 1 -37.58 -65.51 24.44
N ALA A 2 -37.26 -64.48 25.22
CA ALA A 2 -37.58 -63.04 25.11
C ALA A 2 -36.97 -62.38 26.36
N PRO A 3 -36.64 -61.06 26.43
CA PRO A 3 -36.34 -60.06 25.40
C PRO A 3 -35.01 -59.28 25.68
N ARG A 4 -34.74 -58.24 24.86
CA ARG A 4 -33.59 -57.30 24.85
C ARG A 4 -33.15 -56.70 26.19
N ILE A 5 -31.83 -56.52 26.37
CA ILE A 5 -31.19 -55.59 27.32
C ILE A 5 -29.98 -54.90 26.65
N GLN A 6 -29.89 -53.57 26.76
CA GLN A 6 -28.75 -52.72 26.35
C GLN A 6 -27.60 -52.79 27.37
N PRO A 7 -26.32 -52.58 26.98
CA PRO A 7 -25.25 -52.33 27.94
C PRO A 7 -24.95 -50.83 28.14
N GLN A 8 -24.86 -50.44 29.42
CA GLN A 8 -24.37 -49.16 29.96
C GLN A 8 -22.83 -49.15 30.10
N PRO A 9 -22.15 -47.99 30.05
CA PRO A 9 -20.73 -47.84 30.40
C PRO A 9 -20.52 -47.55 31.92
N PRO A 10 -19.29 -47.75 32.47
CA PRO A 10 -19.02 -47.59 33.89
C PRO A 10 -18.62 -46.16 34.32
N ASP A 11 -19.06 -45.81 35.54
CA ASP A 11 -18.83 -44.56 36.28
C ASP A 11 -17.42 -44.44 36.88
N HIS A 12 -16.85 -43.21 36.88
CA HIS A 12 -15.88 -42.77 37.89
C HIS A 12 -16.03 -41.27 38.26
N ILE A 13 -16.79 -41.05 39.33
CA ILE A 13 -16.64 -40.11 40.47
C ILE A 13 -15.80 -38.83 40.29
N VAL A 14 -16.49 -37.68 40.31
CA VAL A 14 -15.95 -36.34 40.63
C VAL A 14 -16.55 -35.85 41.95
N LYS A 15 -15.70 -35.48 42.92
CA LYS A 15 -16.12 -34.83 44.18
C LYS A 15 -16.14 -33.30 43.99
N SER A 16 -17.30 -32.70 44.24
CA SER A 16 -17.51 -31.25 44.37
C SER A 16 -17.77 -30.90 45.84
N LEU A 17 -17.29 -29.74 46.29
CA LEU A 17 -17.71 -29.13 47.55
C LEU A 17 -18.19 -27.69 47.30
N ARG A 18 -19.50 -27.51 47.50
CA ARG A 18 -20.19 -26.24 47.68
C ARG A 18 -20.02 -25.76 49.12
N ARG A 19 -19.95 -24.43 49.35
CA ARG A 19 -20.65 -23.78 50.48
C ARG A 19 -21.18 -22.40 50.09
N ARG A 20 -22.30 -22.08 50.74
CA ARG A 20 -23.30 -21.03 50.51
C ARG A 20 -23.12 -19.84 51.50
N PRO A 21 -23.96 -18.78 51.42
CA PRO A 21 -23.60 -17.39 51.75
C PRO A 21 -24.15 -16.88 53.10
N GLY A 22 -23.81 -15.63 53.45
CA GLY A 22 -24.44 -14.84 54.52
C GLY A 22 -24.26 -13.34 54.30
N THR A 23 -25.34 -12.59 54.51
CA THR A 23 -25.61 -11.17 54.16
C THR A 23 -25.60 -10.27 55.42
N ILE A 24 -25.72 -8.93 55.23
CA ILE A 24 -26.21 -7.86 56.17
C ILE A 24 -25.12 -7.23 57.08
N VAL A 25 -24.95 -5.90 57.32
CA VAL A 25 -25.63 -4.63 56.97
C VAL A 25 -24.77 -3.41 57.46
N SER A 26 -24.90 -2.28 56.74
CA SER A 26 -24.88 -0.84 57.12
C SER A 26 -23.77 -0.14 57.95
N ALA A 27 -23.22 0.89 57.27
CA ALA A 27 -23.30 2.34 57.58
C ALA A 27 -22.42 3.04 58.64
N ALA A 28 -21.90 4.18 58.18
CA ALA A 28 -21.84 5.51 58.82
C ALA A 28 -20.51 6.01 59.43
N LEU A 29 -20.04 7.10 58.79
CA LEU A 29 -19.59 8.40 59.32
C LEU A 29 -18.23 8.57 60.06
N CYS A 30 -17.41 9.41 59.42
CA CYS A 30 -16.79 10.65 59.92
C CYS A 30 -15.53 10.66 60.82
N TRP A 31 -14.55 11.43 60.29
CA TRP A 31 -13.61 12.38 60.92
C TRP A 31 -12.14 11.98 61.21
N LEU A 32 -11.27 12.85 60.66
CA LEU A 32 -9.97 13.36 61.13
C LEU A 32 -8.63 12.80 60.59
N ALA A 33 -7.99 13.71 59.84
CA ALA A 33 -6.64 14.25 60.03
C ALA A 33 -5.41 13.54 59.43
N ALA A 34 -4.90 14.18 58.38
CA ALA A 34 -3.51 14.59 58.12
C ALA A 34 -2.34 13.71 58.62
N CYS A 35 -1.54 13.21 57.68
CA CYS A 35 -0.09 13.43 57.63
C CYS A 35 0.47 12.94 56.28
N SER A 36 1.07 13.86 55.51
CA SER A 36 1.85 13.58 54.31
C SER A 36 3.23 13.02 54.68
N PRO A 37 3.77 12.07 53.92
CA PRO A 37 5.22 11.89 53.83
C PRO A 37 5.75 12.43 52.49
N GLN A 38 6.65 13.38 52.65
CA GLN A 38 7.47 14.04 51.65
C GLN A 38 8.45 13.03 51.03
N ALA A 39 8.33 12.79 49.72
CA ALA A 39 9.29 11.97 48.98
C ALA A 39 10.58 12.78 48.75
N ALA A 40 11.70 12.27 49.23
CA ALA A 40 13.02 12.83 49.04
C ALA A 40 13.43 12.79 47.55
N GLN A 41 13.68 13.96 46.97
CA GLN A 41 14.29 14.10 45.65
C GLN A 41 15.80 13.85 45.76
N LEU A 42 16.31 12.87 45.00
CA LEU A 42 17.73 12.69 44.76
C LEU A 42 18.20 13.72 43.71
N PRO A 43 19.36 14.37 43.89
CA PRO A 43 19.88 15.33 42.92
C PRO A 43 20.38 14.64 41.64
N PRO A 44 20.25 15.29 40.46
CA PRO A 44 20.72 14.73 39.20
C PRO A 44 22.26 14.67 39.13
N PRO A 45 22.82 13.69 38.38
CA PRO A 45 24.26 13.55 38.21
C PRO A 45 24.86 14.69 37.36
N LEU A 46 26.04 15.14 37.77
CA LEU A 46 26.84 16.19 37.14
C LEU A 46 27.27 15.81 35.72
N ALA A 47 27.08 16.72 34.76
CA ALA A 47 27.55 16.60 33.39
C ALA A 47 29.11 16.70 33.32
N PRO A 48 29.77 15.91 32.45
CA PRO A 48 31.21 16.03 32.24
C PRO A 48 31.56 17.34 31.51
N SER A 49 32.53 18.06 32.05
CA SER A 49 33.06 19.32 31.51
C SER A 49 33.81 19.09 30.20
N ALA A 50 33.42 19.83 29.16
CA ALA A 50 34.11 19.87 27.88
C ALA A 50 35.49 20.54 28.03
N THR A 51 36.55 19.82 27.70
CA THR A 51 37.92 20.36 27.61
C THR A 51 38.06 21.07 26.26
N ALA A 52 38.35 22.37 26.29
CA ALA A 52 38.64 23.15 25.09
C ALA A 52 40.03 22.77 24.50
N PRO A 53 40.19 22.63 23.17
CA PRO A 53 41.50 22.51 22.56
C PRO A 53 42.23 23.85 22.52
N ALA A 54 43.52 23.81 22.82
CA ALA A 54 44.42 24.95 22.82
C ALA A 54 44.55 25.60 21.44
N ALA A 55 44.49 26.93 21.41
CA ALA A 55 44.74 27.75 20.23
C ALA A 55 46.24 27.76 19.89
N ALA A 56 46.60 27.23 18.71
CA ALA A 56 47.93 27.44 18.13
C ALA A 56 47.91 28.73 17.29
N ALA A 57 48.69 29.72 17.74
CA ALA A 57 48.91 30.96 17.01
C ALA A 57 49.69 30.69 15.73
N THR A 58 49.15 31.07 14.57
CA THR A 58 49.89 31.06 13.30
C THR A 58 50.19 32.51 12.91
N VAL A 59 51.48 32.80 12.75
CA VAL A 59 52.04 34.12 12.43
C VAL A 59 51.76 34.45 10.97
N ALA A 60 51.20 35.62 10.70
CA ALA A 60 50.97 36.15 9.36
C ALA A 60 52.29 36.55 8.69
N ALA A 61 52.60 35.94 7.54
CA ALA A 61 53.68 36.37 6.66
C ALA A 61 53.15 37.26 5.53
N THR A 62 53.76 38.44 5.38
CA THR A 62 53.49 39.45 4.36
C THR A 62 53.82 38.94 2.95
N PRO A 63 52.99 39.20 1.92
CA PRO A 63 53.27 38.69 0.57
C PRO A 63 54.33 39.54 -0.15
N THR A 64 55.38 38.88 -0.64
CA THR A 64 56.34 39.43 -1.61
C THR A 64 55.77 39.34 -3.03
N ALA A 65 55.66 40.48 -3.72
CA ALA A 65 55.18 40.55 -5.10
C ALA A 65 56.15 39.82 -6.06
N THR A 66 55.67 38.75 -6.69
CA THR A 66 56.41 38.03 -7.74
C THR A 66 55.68 38.19 -9.07
N ARG A 67 56.41 38.63 -10.10
CA ARG A 67 55.95 38.89 -11.47
C ARG A 67 55.39 37.62 -12.13
N PRO A 68 54.21 37.63 -12.79
CA PRO A 68 53.71 36.45 -13.48
C PRO A 68 54.51 36.14 -14.74
N ALA A 69 54.86 34.86 -14.93
CA ALA A 69 55.35 34.30 -16.18
C ALA A 69 54.18 34.05 -17.16
N PRO A 70 54.41 34.04 -18.48
CA PRO A 70 53.35 33.90 -19.48
C PRO A 70 52.64 32.54 -19.35
N ALA A 71 51.31 32.59 -19.33
CA ALA A 71 50.45 31.42 -19.22
C ALA A 71 50.50 30.56 -20.49
N VAL A 72 50.83 29.28 -20.34
CA VAL A 72 50.68 28.27 -21.39
C VAL A 72 49.20 27.90 -21.47
N THR A 73 48.55 28.22 -22.59
CA THR A 73 47.17 27.80 -22.87
C THR A 73 47.14 26.32 -23.21
N ILE A 74 46.73 25.48 -22.27
CA ILE A 74 46.43 24.07 -22.51
C ILE A 74 45.01 24.03 -23.10
N ILE A 75 44.88 23.68 -24.39
CA ILE A 75 43.58 23.43 -25.02
C ILE A 75 43.04 22.12 -24.44
N SER A 76 42.17 22.24 -23.42
CA SER A 76 41.40 21.11 -22.91
C SER A 76 40.33 20.76 -23.94
N VAL A 77 40.56 19.69 -24.70
CA VAL A 77 39.50 19.07 -25.51
C VAL A 77 38.53 18.43 -24.52
N ARG A 78 37.38 19.08 -24.29
CA ARG A 78 36.27 18.43 -23.59
C ARG A 78 35.85 17.21 -24.40
N THR A 79 36.20 16.03 -23.92
CA THR A 79 35.51 14.80 -24.28
C THR A 79 34.04 15.00 -23.89
N GLN A 80 33.14 15.05 -24.89
CA GLN A 80 31.72 15.10 -24.62
C GLN A 80 31.35 13.83 -23.86
N THR A 81 30.96 13.98 -22.59
CA THR A 81 30.26 12.93 -21.85
C THR A 81 29.05 12.53 -22.71
N PRO A 82 28.84 11.24 -23.02
CA PRO A 82 27.66 10.83 -23.78
C PRO A 82 26.43 11.32 -23.01
N GLN A 83 25.70 12.24 -23.65
CA GLN A 83 24.39 12.67 -23.21
C GLN A 83 23.52 11.40 -23.10
N PRO A 84 22.70 11.24 -22.05
CA PRO A 84 21.74 10.15 -22.00
C PRO A 84 20.95 10.15 -23.30
N THR A 85 21.04 9.06 -24.07
CA THR A 85 20.28 8.90 -25.30
C THR A 85 18.82 9.19 -24.98
N ALA A 86 18.24 10.20 -25.64
CA ALA A 86 16.86 10.58 -25.45
C ALA A 86 15.98 9.34 -25.65
N VAL A 87 15.29 8.91 -24.59
CA VAL A 87 14.17 8.00 -24.73
C VAL A 87 13.15 8.76 -25.58
N SER A 88 12.71 8.14 -26.67
CA SER A 88 11.71 8.71 -27.59
C SER A 88 10.50 9.24 -26.80
N ASP A 89 9.93 10.39 -27.20
CA ASP A 89 8.65 10.92 -26.68
C ASP A 89 7.42 10.10 -27.15
N ALA A 90 7.64 8.86 -27.58
CA ALA A 90 6.61 7.93 -27.96
C ALA A 90 5.77 7.52 -26.75
N LEU A 91 4.49 7.24 -26.99
CA LEU A 91 3.62 6.61 -26.02
C LEU A 91 4.10 5.15 -25.80
N LEU A 92 4.42 4.81 -24.55
CA LEU A 92 4.80 3.46 -24.13
C LEU A 92 3.62 2.80 -23.42
N GLY A 93 3.32 1.53 -23.70
CA GLY A 93 2.18 0.85 -23.09
C GLY A 93 0.82 1.33 -23.58
N PRO A 94 -0.29 0.94 -22.92
CA PRO A 94 -0.33 0.04 -21.76
C PRO A 94 -0.22 -1.46 -22.14
N LEU A 95 -0.35 -1.80 -23.43
CA LEU A 95 -0.40 -3.20 -23.87
C LEU A 95 0.97 -3.80 -24.14
N THR A 96 1.88 -3.03 -24.73
CA THR A 96 3.20 -3.51 -25.15
C THR A 96 4.29 -2.51 -24.78
N TYR A 97 5.46 -3.04 -24.45
CA TYR A 97 6.64 -2.27 -24.07
C TYR A 97 7.84 -2.80 -24.84
N PRO A 98 8.81 -1.94 -25.20
CA PRO A 98 10.11 -2.42 -25.64
C PRO A 98 10.75 -3.31 -24.58
N ALA A 99 11.50 -4.33 -24.99
CA ALA A 99 12.02 -5.37 -24.09
C ALA A 99 12.95 -4.87 -22.97
N ASN A 100 13.52 -3.67 -23.10
CA ASN A 100 14.39 -3.02 -22.13
C ASN A 100 13.70 -1.90 -21.34
N ILE A 101 12.39 -1.73 -21.46
CA ILE A 101 11.60 -0.76 -20.70
C ILE A 101 10.84 -1.49 -19.60
N ASN A 102 11.01 -1.07 -18.35
CA ASN A 102 10.24 -1.58 -17.22
C ASN A 102 8.75 -1.19 -17.39
N PRO A 103 7.83 -2.15 -17.55
CA PRO A 103 6.42 -1.85 -17.74
C PRO A 103 5.79 -1.12 -16.55
N LEU A 104 6.33 -1.26 -15.33
CA LEU A 104 5.77 -0.63 -14.13
C LEU A 104 6.16 0.85 -13.96
N THR A 105 7.20 1.31 -14.67
CA THR A 105 7.74 2.67 -14.53
C THR A 105 7.90 3.42 -15.84
N GLY A 106 7.89 2.73 -16.98
CA GLY A 106 8.25 3.33 -18.27
C GLY A 106 9.72 3.71 -18.41
N LEU A 107 10.59 3.29 -17.47
CA LEU A 107 12.02 3.60 -17.50
C LEU A 107 12.84 2.50 -18.19
N LEU A 108 13.92 2.90 -18.84
CA LEU A 108 14.95 2.00 -19.36
C LEU A 108 15.65 1.28 -18.22
N VAL A 109 15.81 -0.04 -18.34
CA VAL A 109 16.69 -0.84 -17.48
C VAL A 109 18.02 -1.10 -18.17
N SER A 110 19.11 -1.14 -17.39
CA SER A 110 20.44 -1.48 -17.88
C SER A 110 20.57 -2.95 -18.29
N ASP A 111 19.92 -3.85 -17.54
CA ASP A 111 19.85 -5.27 -17.83
C ASP A 111 18.38 -5.69 -18.06
N PRO A 112 17.96 -5.96 -19.31
CA PRO A 112 16.60 -6.41 -19.61
C PRO A 112 16.19 -7.73 -18.92
N GLN A 113 17.14 -8.58 -18.50
CA GLN A 113 16.81 -9.85 -17.84
C GLN A 113 16.08 -9.65 -16.51
N VAL A 114 16.27 -8.49 -15.86
CA VAL A 114 15.57 -8.14 -14.63
C VAL A 114 14.06 -8.07 -14.80
N LEU A 115 13.58 -7.81 -16.02
CA LEU A 115 12.16 -7.70 -16.36
C LEU A 115 11.50 -9.05 -16.66
N LEU A 116 12.31 -10.12 -16.75
CA LEU A 116 11.83 -11.50 -16.91
C LEU A 116 11.48 -12.17 -15.57
N ARG A 117 11.68 -11.46 -14.45
CA ARG A 117 11.33 -11.94 -13.11
C ARG A 117 9.84 -11.78 -12.86
N LYS A 118 9.30 -12.54 -11.90
CA LYS A 118 7.96 -12.32 -11.39
C LYS A 118 7.92 -11.04 -10.53
N PRO A 119 6.98 -10.10 -10.75
CA PRO A 119 6.83 -8.94 -9.87
C PRO A 119 6.53 -9.35 -8.43
N LEU A 120 7.16 -8.69 -7.47
CA LEU A 120 6.91 -8.90 -6.04
C LEU A 120 5.94 -7.82 -5.55
N ALA A 121 4.74 -8.22 -5.12
CA ALA A 121 3.78 -7.36 -4.44
C ALA A 121 3.92 -7.55 -2.92
N ILE A 122 4.61 -6.64 -2.25
CA ILE A 122 4.98 -6.75 -0.84
C ILE A 122 4.08 -5.86 0.00
N LYS A 123 3.33 -6.45 0.93
CA LYS A 123 2.48 -5.71 1.86
C LYS A 123 3.33 -5.09 2.96
N ILE A 124 3.26 -3.78 3.13
CA ILE A 124 4.03 -3.01 4.10
C ILE A 124 3.08 -2.27 5.05
N SER A 125 3.45 -2.28 6.34
CA SER A 125 2.73 -1.55 7.39
C SER A 125 2.79 -0.05 7.17
N ASN A 126 1.67 0.64 7.40
CA ASN A 126 1.67 2.08 7.61
C ASN A 126 1.22 2.50 9.02
N PHE A 127 0.73 1.54 9.81
CA PHE A 127 0.17 1.77 11.13
C PHE A 127 0.52 0.68 12.12
N PRO A 128 0.59 1.01 13.43
CA PRO A 128 0.49 2.36 14.02
C PRO A 128 1.70 3.25 13.66
N ARG A 129 1.66 4.56 13.97
CA ARG A 129 2.71 5.53 13.54
C ARG A 129 4.14 5.12 13.85
N TYR A 130 4.39 4.38 14.95
CA TYR A 130 5.74 3.96 15.34
C TYR A 130 6.42 3.02 14.33
N VAL A 131 5.67 2.44 13.38
CA VAL A 131 6.23 1.57 12.32
C VAL A 131 6.92 2.37 11.22
N ARG A 132 6.81 3.71 11.28
CA ARG A 132 7.44 4.65 10.36
C ARG A 132 8.76 5.13 10.98
N PRO A 133 9.79 5.43 10.16
CA PRO A 133 9.84 5.24 8.71
C PRO A 133 9.89 3.77 8.28
N GLN A 134 9.18 3.42 7.20
CA GLN A 134 9.31 2.12 6.54
C GLN A 134 10.64 2.02 5.80
N ALA A 135 11.10 0.80 5.55
CA ALA A 135 12.26 0.49 4.72
C ALA A 135 11.84 0.06 3.30
N GLY A 136 12.53 0.56 2.28
CA GLY A 136 12.50 0.05 0.91
C GLY A 136 11.52 0.73 -0.06
N LEU A 137 10.68 1.66 0.42
CA LEU A 137 9.68 2.36 -0.41
C LEU A 137 10.29 3.17 -1.56
N THR A 138 11.48 3.75 -1.38
CA THR A 138 12.20 4.51 -2.41
C THR A 138 12.71 3.62 -3.55
N ALA A 139 12.91 2.33 -3.28
CA ALA A 139 13.28 1.35 -4.29
C ALA A 139 12.08 0.77 -5.05
N ALA A 140 10.87 0.78 -4.47
CA ALA A 140 9.66 0.25 -5.11
C ALA A 140 9.41 0.89 -6.48
N ASP A 141 9.06 0.11 -7.48
CA ASP A 141 8.76 0.62 -8.83
C ASP A 141 7.37 1.28 -8.87
N MET A 142 6.44 0.74 -8.08
CA MET A 142 5.09 1.23 -7.93
C MET A 142 4.58 0.96 -6.52
N VAL A 143 3.83 1.89 -5.92
CA VAL A 143 3.25 1.69 -4.58
C VAL A 143 1.74 1.92 -4.63
N TRP A 144 0.98 0.99 -4.08
CA TRP A 144 -0.46 1.10 -3.87
C TRP A 144 -0.75 1.36 -2.41
N GLU A 145 -1.27 2.53 -2.09
CA GLU A 145 -1.83 2.87 -0.80
C GLU A 145 -3.35 2.68 -0.84
N HIS A 146 -3.88 1.92 0.11
CA HIS A 146 -5.31 1.63 0.18
C HIS A 146 -5.77 1.58 1.62
N TYR A 147 -7.07 1.80 1.83
CA TYR A 147 -7.74 1.56 3.09
C TYR A 147 -7.59 0.08 3.48
N SER A 148 -7.16 -0.19 4.71
CA SER A 148 -7.12 -1.56 5.24
C SER A 148 -8.38 -1.83 6.06
N GLU A 149 -8.44 -1.24 7.26
CA GLU A 149 -9.56 -1.35 8.19
C GLU A 149 -9.40 -0.31 9.32
N GLY A 150 -10.49 -0.05 10.03
CA GLY A 150 -10.48 0.70 11.28
C GLY A 150 -9.96 2.14 11.18
N GLY A 151 -9.98 2.76 10.01
CA GLY A 151 -9.44 4.09 9.76
C GLY A 151 -7.96 4.12 9.34
N THR A 152 -7.34 2.97 9.08
CA THR A 152 -5.90 2.88 8.74
C THR A 152 -5.66 2.52 7.28
N THR A 153 -4.42 2.73 6.81
CA THR A 153 -3.98 2.31 5.47
C THR A 153 -2.84 1.30 5.53
N ARG A 154 -2.60 0.63 4.42
CA ARG A 154 -1.37 -0.14 4.16
C ARG A 154 -0.87 0.11 2.75
N TYR A 155 0.38 -0.26 2.53
CA TYR A 155 1.00 -0.20 1.22
C TYR A 155 1.13 -1.61 0.63
N THR A 156 0.88 -1.75 -0.66
CA THR A 156 1.42 -2.84 -1.48
C THR A 156 2.49 -2.23 -2.38
N ALA A 157 3.77 -2.42 -2.01
CA ALA A 157 4.91 -1.96 -2.77
C ALA A 157 5.31 -3.04 -3.78
N VAL A 158 5.42 -2.65 -5.05
CA VAL A 158 5.70 -3.55 -6.17
C VAL A 158 7.12 -3.37 -6.66
N TYR A 159 7.85 -4.48 -6.79
CA TYR A 159 9.25 -4.50 -7.23
C TYR A 159 9.39 -5.43 -8.44
N LEU A 160 10.04 -4.94 -9.49
CA LEU A 160 10.39 -5.69 -10.69
C LEU A 160 11.79 -5.35 -11.18
N GLY A 161 12.06 -4.08 -11.48
CA GLY A 161 13.33 -3.60 -12.04
C GLY A 161 14.36 -3.25 -10.98
N THR A 162 13.92 -2.65 -9.87
CA THR A 162 14.82 -2.18 -8.81
C THR A 162 14.87 -3.17 -7.65
N ALA A 163 16.06 -3.54 -7.20
CA ALA A 163 16.26 -4.38 -6.02
C ALA A 163 16.27 -3.54 -4.73
N ALA A 164 15.82 -4.14 -3.64
CA ALA A 164 15.92 -3.60 -2.29
C ALA A 164 16.44 -4.67 -1.32
N GLU A 165 17.40 -4.28 -0.48
CA GLU A 165 18.05 -5.15 0.52
C GLU A 165 17.24 -5.28 1.81
N ARG A 166 16.44 -4.26 2.14
CA ARG A 166 15.62 -4.22 3.34
C ARG A 166 14.26 -3.60 3.03
N ILE A 167 13.21 -4.37 3.29
CA ILE A 167 11.82 -3.99 3.01
C ILE A 167 10.97 -4.33 4.22
N GLY A 168 10.17 -3.37 4.69
CA GLY A 168 9.20 -3.61 5.75
C GLY A 168 8.88 -2.37 6.60
N PRO A 169 8.15 -2.54 7.72
CA PRO A 169 7.68 -3.84 8.21
C PRO A 169 6.66 -4.52 7.28
N VAL A 170 6.89 -5.79 6.95
CA VAL A 170 5.97 -6.61 6.16
C VAL A 170 4.73 -6.92 7.00
N ARG A 171 3.53 -6.79 6.42
CA ARG A 171 2.26 -6.90 7.15
C ARG A 171 1.21 -7.75 6.47
N SER A 172 0.07 -7.90 7.15
CA SER A 172 -0.96 -8.84 6.77
C SER A 172 -1.65 -8.48 5.45
N ALA A 173 -1.83 -9.47 4.59
CA ALA A 173 -2.58 -9.32 3.34
C ALA A 173 -4.05 -8.95 3.59
N ARG A 174 -4.69 -8.34 2.59
CA ARG A 174 -6.10 -7.90 2.59
C ARG A 174 -6.79 -8.33 1.29
N LEU A 175 -8.12 -8.24 1.27
CA LEU A 175 -8.91 -8.64 0.09
C LEU A 175 -8.46 -7.95 -1.20
N ILE A 176 -8.02 -6.69 -1.14
CA ILE A 176 -7.50 -5.98 -2.32
C ILE A 176 -6.30 -6.71 -2.97
N ASP A 177 -5.50 -7.46 -2.21
CA ASP A 177 -4.34 -8.18 -2.75
C ASP A 177 -4.75 -9.32 -3.67
N THR A 178 -5.95 -9.88 -3.49
CA THR A 178 -6.52 -10.83 -4.45
C THR A 178 -6.58 -10.23 -5.85
N THR A 179 -6.81 -8.92 -5.92
CA THR A 179 -7.03 -8.17 -7.15
C THR A 179 -5.75 -7.52 -7.65
N LEU A 180 -4.90 -7.00 -6.77
CA LEU A 180 -3.60 -6.42 -7.14
C LEU A 180 -2.67 -7.48 -7.74
N VAL A 181 -2.59 -8.65 -7.12
CA VAL A 181 -1.69 -9.72 -7.58
C VAL A 181 -2.16 -10.30 -8.92
N ASP A 182 -3.48 -10.41 -9.11
CA ASP A 182 -4.09 -10.76 -10.41
C ASP A 182 -3.66 -9.77 -11.51
N MET A 183 -3.78 -8.46 -11.27
CA MET A 183 -3.42 -7.43 -12.27
C MET A 183 -1.93 -7.40 -12.61
N LEU A 184 -1.09 -7.76 -11.65
CA LEU A 184 0.37 -7.71 -11.79
C LEU A 184 0.96 -9.03 -12.30
N ASN A 185 0.16 -10.10 -12.31
CA ASN A 185 0.65 -11.46 -12.48
C ASN A 185 1.85 -11.76 -11.54
N GLY A 186 1.75 -11.23 -10.32
CA GLY A 186 2.84 -11.15 -9.35
C GLY A 186 2.91 -12.31 -8.35
N ALA A 187 3.84 -12.20 -7.42
CA ALA A 187 3.91 -12.95 -6.18
C ALA A 187 3.46 -12.04 -5.02
N LEU A 188 2.71 -12.59 -4.06
CA LEU A 188 2.28 -11.85 -2.88
C LEU A 188 3.23 -12.13 -1.71
N VAL A 189 3.70 -11.10 -1.04
CA VAL A 189 4.52 -11.22 0.17
C VAL A 189 3.84 -10.52 1.32
N ALA A 190 3.59 -11.24 2.40
CA ALA A 190 2.86 -10.74 3.56
C ALA A 190 3.29 -11.44 4.86
N SER A 191 3.10 -10.76 5.98
CA SER A 191 3.23 -11.36 7.32
C SER A 191 1.82 -11.52 7.89
N GLY A 192 1.26 -12.72 7.75
CA GLY A 192 -0.11 -13.03 8.14
C GLY A 192 -1.20 -12.57 7.17
N THR A 193 -2.44 -12.90 7.56
CA THR A 193 -3.72 -12.47 6.99
C THR A 193 -4.83 -12.97 7.91
N SER A 194 -6.03 -12.41 7.83
CA SER A 194 -7.19 -13.04 8.44
C SER A 194 -7.50 -14.40 7.81
N LYS A 195 -8.19 -15.28 8.54
CA LYS A 195 -8.66 -16.56 8.02
C LYS A 195 -9.60 -16.38 6.82
N GLY A 196 -10.44 -15.35 6.84
CA GLY A 196 -11.37 -15.08 5.73
C GLY A 196 -10.66 -14.58 4.48
N THR A 197 -9.69 -13.67 4.61
CA THR A 197 -8.86 -13.24 3.48
C THR A 197 -8.03 -14.41 2.94
N MET A 198 -7.47 -15.28 3.80
CA MET A 198 -6.78 -16.50 3.35
C MET A 198 -7.70 -17.41 2.52
N ARG A 199 -8.97 -17.57 2.91
CA ARG A 199 -9.96 -18.34 2.11
C ARG A 199 -10.23 -17.73 0.73
N ARG A 200 -10.04 -16.41 0.56
CA ARG A 200 -10.18 -15.73 -0.74
C ARG A 200 -8.89 -15.77 -1.57
N LEU A 201 -7.74 -15.87 -0.93
CA LEU A 201 -6.43 -16.03 -1.59
C LEU A 201 -6.21 -17.47 -2.08
N ALA A 202 -6.50 -18.48 -1.26
CA ALA A 202 -6.25 -19.90 -1.54
C ALA A 202 -6.75 -20.43 -2.90
N PRO A 203 -7.94 -20.06 -3.41
CA PRO A 203 -8.43 -20.56 -4.70
C PRO A 203 -7.78 -19.86 -5.92
N LYS A 204 -6.93 -18.85 -5.72
CA LYS A 204 -6.32 -18.11 -6.84
C LYS A 204 -5.24 -18.94 -7.54
N PRO A 205 -5.14 -18.93 -8.88
CA PRO A 205 -4.14 -19.72 -9.61
C PRO A 205 -2.70 -19.37 -9.24
N TRP A 206 -2.42 -18.12 -8.87
CA TRP A 206 -1.09 -17.65 -8.44
C TRP A 206 -0.81 -17.91 -6.94
N PHE A 207 -1.73 -18.52 -6.19
CA PHE A 207 -1.53 -18.81 -4.77
C PHE A 207 -0.22 -19.56 -4.43
N PRO A 208 0.33 -20.45 -5.28
CA PRO A 208 1.65 -21.05 -5.04
C PRO A 208 2.79 -20.02 -4.86
N ALA A 209 2.64 -18.81 -5.39
CA ALA A 209 3.58 -17.69 -5.27
C ALA A 209 3.27 -16.75 -4.08
N VAL A 210 2.45 -17.17 -3.12
CA VAL A 210 2.25 -16.45 -1.86
C VAL A 210 3.35 -16.83 -0.88
N ILE A 211 4.08 -15.84 -0.39
CA ILE A 211 5.17 -15.97 0.59
C ILE A 211 4.69 -15.33 1.90
N THR A 212 4.31 -16.16 2.86
CA THR A 212 3.89 -15.72 4.19
C THR A 212 4.28 -16.74 5.28
N ASN A 213 4.43 -16.28 6.52
CA ASN A 213 4.67 -17.16 7.66
C ASN A 213 3.54 -18.19 7.86
N LEU A 214 2.31 -17.88 7.44
CA LEU A 214 1.17 -18.81 7.49
C LEU A 214 1.29 -19.98 6.50
N THR A 215 2.14 -19.88 5.48
CA THR A 215 2.44 -20.94 4.52
C THR A 215 3.82 -21.56 4.76
N GLY A 216 4.40 -21.34 5.95
CA GLY A 216 5.64 -21.97 6.40
C GLY A 216 6.94 -21.26 6.01
N PHE A 217 6.90 -20.00 5.58
CA PHE A 217 8.13 -19.23 5.32
C PHE A 217 8.65 -18.54 6.58
N GLU A 218 9.95 -18.75 6.85
CA GLU A 218 10.68 -18.14 7.97
C GLU A 218 11.81 -17.24 7.43
N CYS A 219 12.82 -16.96 8.25
CA CYS A 219 13.99 -16.18 7.86
C CYS A 219 15.09 -17.06 7.25
N PRO A 220 15.58 -16.78 6.03
CA PRO A 220 14.99 -15.94 4.99
C PRO A 220 13.81 -16.67 4.26
N PRO A 221 12.87 -15.92 3.64
CA PRO A 221 12.95 -14.50 3.33
C PRO A 221 12.22 -13.59 4.32
N LEU A 222 11.48 -14.12 5.29
CA LEU A 222 10.68 -13.33 6.25
C LEU A 222 11.36 -13.32 7.61
N CYS A 223 12.15 -12.28 7.86
CA CYS A 223 12.99 -12.16 9.05
C CYS A 223 12.32 -11.29 10.10
N MET A 224 11.83 -11.93 11.16
CA MET A 224 11.21 -11.28 12.30
C MET A 224 12.29 -10.85 13.31
N GLU A 225 12.40 -9.54 13.57
CA GLU A 225 13.45 -8.96 14.42
C GLU A 225 13.07 -8.87 15.90
N SER A 226 11.79 -8.94 16.23
CA SER A 226 11.28 -9.02 17.60
C SER A 226 9.96 -9.79 17.64
N ILE A 227 9.41 -10.03 18.83
CA ILE A 227 8.08 -10.67 18.93
C ILE A 227 6.93 -9.75 18.48
N ASP A 228 7.21 -8.50 18.12
CA ASP A 228 6.23 -7.55 17.61
C ASP A 228 5.86 -7.89 16.15
N ALA A 229 4.56 -7.90 15.84
CA ALA A 229 4.07 -8.20 14.50
C ALA A 229 4.46 -7.13 13.43
N ASN A 230 4.96 -5.96 13.84
CA ASN A 230 5.58 -4.92 13.01
C ASN A 230 7.12 -5.05 12.90
N SER A 231 7.69 -6.23 13.13
CA SER A 231 9.15 -6.42 13.08
C SER A 231 9.62 -7.36 11.96
N VAL A 232 8.73 -7.74 11.04
CA VAL A 232 9.11 -8.63 9.92
C VAL A 232 9.69 -7.80 8.77
N PHE A 233 10.91 -8.13 8.36
CA PHE A 233 11.58 -7.53 7.22
C PHE A 233 11.96 -8.60 6.19
N THR A 234 12.15 -8.16 4.95
CA THR A 234 12.52 -9.02 3.83
C THR A 234 13.45 -8.30 2.85
N SER A 235 13.87 -8.99 1.80
CA SER A 235 14.66 -8.44 0.70
C SER A 235 14.19 -9.00 -0.63
N THR A 236 14.29 -8.20 -1.69
CA THR A 236 13.91 -8.64 -3.05
C THR A 236 14.71 -9.87 -3.51
N ALA A 237 16.02 -9.92 -3.18
CA ALA A 237 16.89 -11.02 -3.55
C ALA A 237 16.44 -12.35 -2.94
N ALA A 238 16.13 -12.38 -1.64
CA ALA A 238 15.66 -13.59 -0.96
C ALA A 238 14.31 -14.05 -1.50
N LEU A 239 13.41 -13.11 -1.82
CA LEU A 239 12.09 -13.41 -2.35
C LEU A 239 12.14 -14.00 -3.78
N TRP A 240 12.94 -13.42 -4.68
CA TRP A 240 13.13 -13.99 -6.00
C TRP A 240 13.85 -15.33 -5.96
N GLN A 241 14.76 -15.55 -5.02
CA GLN A 241 15.38 -16.86 -4.81
C GLN A 241 14.34 -17.91 -4.43
N VAL A 242 13.45 -17.60 -3.47
CA VAL A 242 12.33 -18.49 -3.10
C VAL A 242 11.44 -18.83 -4.29
N LEU A 243 11.14 -17.85 -5.15
CA LEU A 243 10.35 -18.10 -6.35
C LEU A 243 11.11 -18.93 -7.37
N ALA A 244 12.43 -18.75 -7.51
CA ALA A 244 13.27 -19.52 -8.41
C ALA A 244 13.36 -20.99 -7.96
N ASP A 245 13.58 -21.24 -6.67
CA ASP A 245 13.67 -22.59 -6.09
C ASP A 245 12.35 -23.38 -6.22
N LYS A 246 11.24 -22.69 -6.43
CA LYS A 246 9.91 -23.27 -6.65
C LYS A 246 9.49 -23.32 -8.12
N ASP A 247 10.36 -22.92 -9.05
CA ASP A 247 10.03 -22.75 -10.47
C ASP A 247 8.85 -21.78 -10.74
N LEU A 248 8.66 -20.82 -9.83
CA LEU A 248 7.60 -19.80 -9.88
C LEU A 248 8.10 -18.42 -10.33
N ASN A 249 9.40 -18.25 -10.57
CA ASN A 249 9.99 -16.99 -11.05
C ASN A 249 10.01 -16.87 -12.59
N ALA A 250 9.16 -17.63 -13.29
CA ALA A 250 9.07 -17.57 -14.74
C ALA A 250 8.56 -16.19 -15.22
N PRO A 251 8.91 -15.77 -16.46
CA PRO A 251 8.49 -14.48 -17.00
C PRO A 251 6.97 -14.34 -16.99
N ALA A 252 6.49 -13.39 -16.21
CA ALA A 252 5.11 -12.92 -16.28
C ALA A 252 4.99 -11.92 -17.43
N GLN A 253 3.94 -12.00 -18.25
CA GLN A 253 3.52 -10.83 -19.03
C GLN A 253 3.04 -9.78 -18.03
N VAL A 254 3.88 -8.77 -17.78
CA VAL A 254 3.56 -7.66 -16.89
C VAL A 254 3.04 -6.53 -17.76
N HIS A 255 1.76 -6.22 -17.62
CA HIS A 255 1.14 -5.06 -18.24
C HIS A 255 1.20 -3.88 -17.27
N GLY A 256 1.70 -2.75 -17.76
CA GLY A 256 1.85 -1.51 -17.00
C GLY A 256 0.78 -0.48 -17.34
N PHE A 257 1.06 0.78 -16.96
CA PHE A 257 0.28 1.92 -17.45
C PHE A 257 0.84 2.47 -18.77
N ALA A 258 0.12 3.40 -19.40
CA ALA A 258 0.68 4.17 -20.49
C ALA A 258 1.64 5.24 -19.96
N TYR A 259 2.81 5.41 -20.57
CA TYR A 259 3.80 6.43 -20.18
C TYR A 259 4.20 7.32 -21.35
N GLN A 260 4.41 8.60 -21.06
CA GLN A 260 4.93 9.58 -22.02
C GLN A 260 5.64 10.73 -21.31
N GLN A 261 6.77 11.19 -21.85
CA GLN A 261 7.52 12.31 -21.28
C GLN A 261 6.78 13.64 -21.48
N ARG A 262 6.16 13.84 -22.65
CA ARG A 262 5.26 14.97 -22.92
C ARG A 262 4.14 15.03 -21.90
N ILE A 263 3.92 16.24 -21.41
CA ILE A 263 2.83 16.56 -20.50
C ILE A 263 1.51 16.56 -21.29
N PRO A 264 0.46 15.83 -20.84
CA PRO A 264 -0.86 15.91 -21.44
C PRO A 264 -1.42 17.34 -21.45
N SER A 265 -2.30 17.66 -22.40
CA SER A 265 -2.99 18.95 -22.42
C SER A 265 -4.12 19.01 -21.38
N GLY A 266 -4.54 20.23 -21.00
CA GLY A 266 -5.72 20.42 -20.13
C GLY A 266 -5.46 20.27 -18.63
N GLY A 267 -4.19 20.19 -18.23
CA GLY A 267 -3.79 20.13 -16.82
C GLY A 267 -4.13 21.41 -16.06
N GLN A 268 -4.47 21.24 -14.78
CA GLN A 268 -4.65 22.34 -13.83
C GLN A 268 -3.47 22.39 -12.87
N PRO A 269 -3.04 23.56 -12.35
CA PRO A 269 -1.95 23.63 -11.38
C PRO A 269 -2.19 22.70 -10.18
N ALA A 270 -1.16 21.96 -9.77
CA ALA A 270 -1.18 21.03 -8.65
C ALA A 270 0.18 20.98 -7.95
N LEU A 271 0.45 21.99 -7.13
CA LEU A 271 1.68 22.14 -6.37
C LEU A 271 1.64 21.36 -5.04
N THR A 272 0.43 21.10 -4.54
CA THR A 272 0.20 20.34 -3.30
C THR A 272 -1.00 19.42 -3.48
N VAL A 273 -0.89 18.18 -3.01
CA VAL A 273 -1.97 17.17 -3.06
C VAL A 273 -2.10 16.53 -1.68
N GLY A 274 -3.13 16.92 -0.92
CA GLY A 274 -3.50 16.26 0.33
C GLY A 274 -4.44 15.09 0.06
N VAL A 275 -4.20 13.96 0.72
CA VAL A 275 -5.11 12.80 0.72
C VAL A 275 -5.25 12.29 2.13
N ASP A 276 -6.44 12.47 2.69
CA ASP A 276 -6.75 12.08 4.05
C ASP A 276 -7.64 10.84 4.02
N PHE A 277 -7.07 9.71 4.43
CA PHE A 277 -7.80 8.46 4.56
C PHE A 277 -8.69 8.43 5.80
N SER A 278 -8.26 9.11 6.86
CA SER A 278 -8.98 9.30 8.12
C SER A 278 -8.32 10.43 8.92
N GLY A 279 -8.87 10.79 10.09
CA GLY A 279 -8.23 11.74 11.01
C GLY A 279 -6.88 11.27 11.58
N GLU A 280 -6.49 10.00 11.36
CA GLU A 280 -5.20 9.46 11.77
C GLU A 280 -4.29 9.07 10.60
N ALA A 281 -4.78 9.21 9.36
CA ALA A 281 -4.07 8.83 8.15
C ALA A 281 -4.05 9.99 7.17
N LEU A 282 -3.18 10.96 7.46
CA LEU A 282 -3.02 12.18 6.68
C LEU A 282 -1.76 12.09 5.83
N THR A 283 -1.87 12.51 4.59
CA THR A 283 -0.75 12.51 3.65
C THR A 283 -0.79 13.75 2.80
N GLU A 284 0.38 14.30 2.49
CA GLU A 284 0.50 15.40 1.54
C GLU A 284 1.66 15.15 0.58
N TRP A 285 1.44 15.47 -0.68
CA TRP A 285 2.47 15.51 -1.71
C TRP A 285 2.77 16.95 -2.07
N ARG A 286 4.04 17.34 -2.10
CA ARG A 286 4.45 18.69 -2.54
C ARG A 286 5.36 18.58 -3.74
N TYR A 287 5.05 19.36 -4.77
CA TYR A 287 5.78 19.35 -6.03
C TYR A 287 7.17 20.02 -5.86
N ASP A 288 8.22 19.31 -6.26
CA ASP A 288 9.60 19.81 -6.34
C ASP A 288 9.92 20.16 -7.80
N ALA A 289 9.64 21.39 -8.21
CA ALA A 289 9.79 21.82 -9.61
C ALA A 289 11.20 21.59 -10.21
N PRO A 290 12.31 21.83 -9.49
CA PRO A 290 13.65 21.46 -9.96
C PRO A 290 13.83 19.98 -10.31
N ARG A 291 13.17 19.07 -9.58
CA ARG A 291 13.24 17.61 -9.85
C ARG A 291 12.11 17.12 -10.75
N GLY A 292 11.03 17.88 -10.84
CA GLY A 292 9.83 17.53 -11.59
C GLY A 292 9.02 16.40 -10.97
N ASN A 293 9.19 16.11 -9.68
CA ASN A 293 8.47 15.04 -8.98
C ASN A 293 7.78 15.58 -7.72
N TYR A 294 6.99 14.74 -7.07
CA TYR A 294 6.36 15.05 -5.80
C TYR A 294 7.12 14.38 -4.66
N LYS A 295 7.40 15.15 -3.61
CA LYS A 295 7.89 14.64 -2.34
C LYS A 295 6.72 14.31 -1.42
N ARG A 296 6.85 13.26 -0.60
CA ARG A 296 5.79 12.82 0.31
C ARG A 296 6.03 13.32 1.74
N TRP A 297 4.95 13.82 2.34
CA TRP A 297 4.81 14.10 3.76
C TRP A 297 3.73 13.21 4.33
N ILE A 298 3.93 12.76 5.55
CA ILE A 298 3.03 11.85 6.26
C ILE A 298 2.86 12.33 7.70
N ASP A 299 1.73 12.01 8.31
CA ASP A 299 1.45 12.44 9.67
C ASP A 299 2.46 11.90 10.70
N SER A 300 2.99 12.80 11.53
CA SER A 300 3.80 12.49 12.72
C SER A 300 2.97 12.57 14.01
N SER A 301 1.88 13.33 13.96
CA SER A 301 0.85 13.43 14.99
C SER A 301 -0.51 13.69 14.30
N PRO A 302 -1.65 13.67 15.02
CA PRO A 302 -2.96 13.96 14.43
C PRO A 302 -3.08 15.35 13.75
N THR A 303 -2.13 16.26 13.98
CA THR A 303 -2.18 17.64 13.46
C THR A 303 -0.92 18.06 12.71
N GLU A 304 0.11 17.22 12.65
CA GLU A 304 1.41 17.59 12.08
C GLU A 304 1.85 16.57 11.03
N LEU A 305 2.49 17.08 9.98
CA LEU A 305 3.12 16.29 8.92
C LEU A 305 4.64 16.41 9.02
N ALA A 306 5.33 15.29 8.84
CA ALA A 306 6.79 15.23 8.69
C ALA A 306 7.16 14.70 7.30
N GLU A 307 8.41 14.90 6.89
CA GLU A 307 8.93 14.26 5.68
C GLU A 307 8.83 12.74 5.83
N HIS A 308 8.27 12.07 4.82
CA HIS A 308 8.21 10.61 4.83
C HIS A 308 9.56 10.06 4.38
N ILE A 309 10.43 9.76 5.35
CA ILE A 309 11.76 9.19 5.11
C ILE A 309 11.64 7.67 4.91
N ASP A 310 12.47 7.11 4.03
CA ASP A 310 12.71 5.68 3.92
C ASP A 310 13.90 5.28 4.80
N ALA A 311 13.67 4.34 5.73
CA ALA A 311 14.67 3.90 6.70
C ALA A 311 15.89 3.21 6.06
N ALA A 312 15.73 2.59 4.88
CA ALA A 312 16.83 1.88 4.21
C ALA A 312 17.78 2.83 3.49
N THR A 313 17.27 3.94 2.96
CA THR A 313 18.05 4.86 2.12
C THR A 313 18.30 6.22 2.78
N ASN A 314 17.59 6.53 3.86
CA ASN A 314 17.55 7.85 4.49
C ASN A 314 17.19 8.98 3.51
N GLN A 315 16.42 8.65 2.47
CA GLN A 315 15.90 9.59 1.49
C GLN A 315 14.41 9.79 1.70
N GLN A 316 13.92 10.99 1.40
CA GLN A 316 12.50 11.25 1.38
C GLN A 316 11.84 10.47 0.23
N VAL A 317 10.69 9.86 0.51
CA VAL A 317 9.86 9.18 -0.47
C VAL A 317 9.36 10.19 -1.51
N THR A 318 9.48 9.84 -2.79
CA THR A 318 9.03 10.66 -3.92
C THR A 318 8.24 9.86 -4.95
N ALA A 319 7.41 10.53 -5.73
CA ALA A 319 6.72 9.96 -6.89
C ALA A 319 6.76 10.93 -8.08
N ASP A 320 7.10 10.44 -9.27
CA ASP A 320 7.01 11.19 -10.53
C ASP A 320 5.54 11.36 -10.95
N THR A 321 4.68 10.43 -10.55
CA THR A 321 3.23 10.54 -10.73
C THR A 321 2.49 10.01 -9.51
N VAL A 322 1.57 10.81 -8.98
CA VAL A 322 0.60 10.39 -7.96
C VAL A 322 -0.74 10.19 -8.64
N VAL A 323 -1.37 9.03 -8.46
CA VAL A 323 -2.69 8.72 -9.01
C VAL A 323 -3.66 8.54 -7.83
N VAL A 324 -4.81 9.20 -7.87
CA VAL A 324 -5.91 8.94 -6.94
C VAL A 324 -7.02 8.23 -7.71
N LEU A 325 -7.25 6.96 -7.39
CA LEU A 325 -8.32 6.15 -7.97
C LEU A 325 -9.53 6.14 -7.04
N PHE A 326 -10.70 6.47 -7.58
CA PHE A 326 -11.96 6.41 -6.84
C PHE A 326 -12.64 5.07 -7.16
N ALA A 327 -12.77 4.21 -6.16
CA ALA A 327 -13.28 2.85 -6.31
C ALA A 327 -14.35 2.55 -5.26
N ASN A 328 -15.31 1.68 -5.62
CA ASN A 328 -16.30 1.23 -4.65
C ASN A 328 -15.63 0.43 -3.53
N HIS A 329 -15.97 0.76 -2.28
CA HIS A 329 -15.47 0.10 -1.08
C HIS A 329 -16.67 -0.55 -0.39
N VAL A 330 -16.67 -1.88 -0.31
CA VAL A 330 -17.79 -2.66 0.25
C VAL A 330 -17.27 -3.44 1.45
N VAL A 331 -17.93 -3.29 2.61
CA VAL A 331 -17.60 -4.09 3.79
C VAL A 331 -18.10 -5.52 3.56
N ASP A 332 -17.19 -6.49 3.68
CA ASP A 332 -17.51 -7.91 3.68
C ASP A 332 -17.62 -8.42 5.12
N PHE A 333 -18.84 -8.39 5.65
CA PHE A 333 -19.15 -8.85 7.02
C PHE A 333 -18.92 -10.37 7.23
N THR A 334 -18.57 -11.13 6.18
CA THR A 334 -18.21 -12.56 6.30
C THR A 334 -16.72 -12.77 6.56
N VAL A 335 -15.92 -11.70 6.49
CA VAL A 335 -14.46 -11.72 6.64
C VAL A 335 -14.04 -10.80 7.78
N PRO A 336 -13.97 -11.30 9.03
CA PRO A 336 -13.40 -10.55 10.14
C PRO A 336 -11.87 -10.42 9.98
N GLU A 337 -11.33 -9.21 10.16
CA GLU A 337 -9.90 -8.89 9.98
C GLU A 337 -9.13 -8.74 11.29
N ASP A 338 -9.79 -8.25 12.34
CA ASP A 338 -9.18 -8.08 13.66
C ASP A 338 -9.98 -8.77 14.76
N TYR A 339 -9.29 -9.15 15.82
CA TYR A 339 -9.88 -9.68 17.05
C TYR A 339 -9.12 -9.07 18.23
N ASP A 340 -9.65 -8.00 18.84
CA ASP A 340 -9.09 -7.49 20.08
C ASP A 340 -9.22 -8.51 21.23
N ALA A 341 -8.39 -8.33 22.27
CA ALA A 341 -8.30 -9.21 23.44
C ALA A 341 -9.64 -9.46 24.18
N ASP A 342 -10.61 -8.55 24.04
CA ASP A 342 -11.94 -8.64 24.65
C ASP A 342 -12.98 -9.33 23.74
N GLY A 343 -12.62 -9.69 22.49
CA GLY A 343 -13.48 -10.43 21.56
C GLY A 343 -14.63 -9.64 20.92
N VAL A 344 -14.74 -8.32 21.15
CA VAL A 344 -15.92 -7.51 20.81
C VAL A 344 -15.72 -6.49 19.68
N HIS A 345 -14.49 -6.18 19.26
CA HIS A 345 -14.26 -5.35 18.07
C HIS A 345 -13.65 -6.17 16.94
N SER A 346 -14.50 -6.84 16.15
CA SER A 346 -14.06 -7.33 14.83
C SER A 346 -14.26 -6.23 13.81
N THR A 347 -13.17 -5.64 13.32
CA THR A 347 -13.24 -4.95 12.02
C THR A 347 -13.48 -5.99 10.94
N TYR A 348 -14.23 -5.62 9.92
CA TYR A 348 -14.49 -6.49 8.77
C TYR A 348 -13.66 -6.04 7.58
N ALA A 349 -13.32 -6.98 6.71
CA ALA A 349 -12.57 -6.68 5.52
C ALA A 349 -13.37 -5.71 4.63
N THR A 350 -12.66 -4.75 4.06
CA THR A 350 -13.18 -3.93 2.98
C THR A 350 -12.74 -4.53 1.64
N GLU A 351 -13.71 -4.92 0.81
CA GLU A 351 -13.49 -5.22 -0.58
C GLU A 351 -13.39 -3.91 -1.37
N VAL A 352 -12.22 -3.67 -1.95
CA VAL A 352 -11.97 -2.53 -2.84
C VAL A 352 -12.15 -3.03 -4.28
N GLN A 353 -13.26 -2.64 -4.90
CA GLN A 353 -13.65 -3.18 -6.19
C GLN A 353 -12.88 -2.50 -7.32
N LEU A 354 -11.68 -2.99 -7.65
CA LEU A 354 -10.87 -2.48 -8.77
C LEU A 354 -11.26 -3.08 -10.12
N TRP A 355 -12.51 -3.51 -10.28
CA TRP A 355 -13.09 -4.07 -11.50
C TRP A 355 -14.44 -3.42 -11.79
N GLY A 356 -14.94 -3.68 -13.00
CA GLY A 356 -16.28 -3.33 -13.41
C GLY A 356 -16.29 -2.70 -14.80
N ALA A 357 -17.41 -2.91 -15.51
CA ALA A 357 -17.59 -2.38 -16.86
C ALA A 357 -17.82 -0.86 -16.88
N ALA A 358 -18.22 -0.23 -15.78
CA ALA A 358 -18.44 1.20 -15.73
C ALA A 358 -17.10 1.95 -15.50
N PRO A 359 -16.76 2.94 -16.33
CA PRO A 359 -15.67 3.87 -16.02
C PRO A 359 -15.92 4.57 -14.68
N ARG A 360 -14.85 4.79 -13.91
CA ARG A 360 -14.89 5.43 -12.60
C ARG A 360 -13.89 6.58 -12.55
N PRO A 361 -14.14 7.64 -11.75
CA PRO A 361 -13.29 8.81 -11.76
C PRO A 361 -11.88 8.52 -11.23
N LEU A 362 -10.92 9.29 -11.73
CA LEU A 362 -9.55 9.36 -11.21
C LEU A 362 -9.03 10.79 -11.22
N LEU A 363 -7.92 11.02 -10.50
CA LEU A 363 -7.05 12.18 -10.67
C LEU A 363 -5.61 11.70 -10.88
N VAL A 364 -4.91 12.23 -11.88
CA VAL A 364 -3.46 12.03 -12.10
C VAL A 364 -2.73 13.33 -11.81
N PHE A 365 -1.71 13.27 -10.96
CA PHE A 365 -0.85 14.39 -10.60
C PHE A 365 0.58 14.11 -11.10
N ARG A 366 1.04 14.91 -12.07
CA ARG A 366 2.40 14.82 -12.64
C ARG A 366 2.83 16.19 -13.13
N ASP A 367 4.13 16.46 -13.13
CA ASP A 367 4.69 17.70 -13.70
C ASP A 367 4.07 18.99 -13.11
N GLY A 368 3.68 18.96 -11.83
CA GLY A 368 3.05 20.08 -11.13
C GLY A 368 1.61 20.36 -11.57
N GLN A 369 0.98 19.40 -12.24
CA GLN A 369 -0.36 19.52 -12.81
C GLN A 369 -1.26 18.35 -12.44
N ALA A 370 -2.55 18.62 -12.34
CA ALA A 370 -3.63 17.66 -12.11
C ALA A 370 -4.43 17.45 -13.40
N PHE A 371 -4.74 16.19 -13.69
CA PHE A 371 -5.55 15.76 -14.81
C PHE A 371 -6.70 14.92 -14.29
N ALA A 372 -7.92 15.36 -14.55
CA ALA A 372 -9.11 14.58 -14.27
C ALA A 372 -9.36 13.58 -15.40
N GLY A 373 -9.78 12.38 -15.03
CA GLY A 373 -10.02 11.32 -15.99
C GLY A 373 -10.95 10.25 -15.45
N GLN A 374 -10.96 9.12 -16.16
CA GLN A 374 -11.67 7.92 -15.84
C GLN A 374 -10.70 6.74 -15.86
N TRP A 375 -10.91 5.77 -14.98
CA TRP A 375 -10.31 4.46 -15.06
C TRP A 375 -11.36 3.41 -15.37
N GLN A 376 -11.00 2.40 -16.14
CA GLN A 376 -11.84 1.25 -16.40
C GLN A 376 -10.99 0.00 -16.40
N ARG A 377 -11.53 -1.08 -15.87
CA ARG A 377 -10.88 -2.39 -15.90
C ARG A 377 -11.95 -3.46 -16.18
N ALA A 378 -11.91 -4.02 -17.39
CA ALA A 378 -12.55 -5.32 -17.61
C ALA A 378 -11.92 -6.30 -16.62
N ASP A 379 -12.71 -7.22 -16.04
CA ASP A 379 -12.21 -8.15 -15.02
C ASP A 379 -11.20 -9.14 -15.62
N THR A 380 -9.98 -8.66 -15.76
CA THR A 380 -8.87 -9.21 -16.52
C THR A 380 -7.62 -9.06 -15.66
N GLY A 381 -6.58 -9.88 -15.93
CA GLY A 381 -5.29 -9.82 -15.24
C GLY A 381 -4.41 -8.63 -15.66
N ALA A 382 -5.01 -7.45 -15.89
CA ALA A 382 -4.32 -6.24 -16.35
C ALA A 382 -4.64 -5.04 -15.46
N LEU A 383 -3.73 -4.07 -15.39
CA LEU A 383 -3.96 -2.80 -14.69
C LEU A 383 -5.10 -2.00 -15.33
N PRO A 384 -5.77 -1.10 -14.58
CA PRO A 384 -6.84 -0.28 -15.13
C PRO A 384 -6.34 0.64 -16.25
N ALA A 385 -7.10 0.71 -17.34
CA ALA A 385 -6.86 1.69 -18.40
C ALA A 385 -7.26 3.07 -17.88
N LEU A 386 -6.40 4.07 -18.08
CA LEU A 386 -6.62 5.45 -17.65
C LEU A 386 -6.90 6.31 -18.89
N THR A 387 -8.02 7.01 -18.90
CA THR A 387 -8.41 7.90 -20.00
C THR A 387 -8.82 9.27 -19.50
N ASP A 388 -8.70 10.29 -20.33
CA ASP A 388 -9.32 11.58 -20.08
C ASP A 388 -10.84 11.56 -20.33
N ALA A 389 -11.49 12.70 -20.18
CA ALA A 389 -12.93 12.84 -20.44
C ALA A 389 -13.33 12.63 -21.91
N GLY A 390 -12.38 12.77 -22.85
CA GLY A 390 -12.57 12.50 -24.27
C GLY A 390 -12.31 11.05 -24.68
N GLY A 391 -11.92 10.19 -23.72
CA GLY A 391 -11.57 8.79 -23.98
C GLY A 391 -10.15 8.58 -24.50
N ALA A 392 -9.33 9.63 -24.60
CA ALA A 392 -7.93 9.49 -24.98
C ALA A 392 -7.11 8.93 -23.81
N VAL A 393 -6.06 8.18 -24.10
CA VAL A 393 -5.17 7.60 -23.08
C VAL A 393 -4.53 8.72 -22.25
N LEU A 394 -4.69 8.65 -20.93
CA LEU A 394 -4.06 9.56 -19.99
C LEU A 394 -2.72 8.98 -19.52
N ALA A 395 -1.65 9.37 -20.20
CA ALA A 395 -0.31 8.84 -19.95
C ALA A 395 0.33 9.37 -18.66
N LEU A 396 0.95 8.48 -17.88
CA LEU A 396 1.74 8.81 -16.70
C LEU A 396 3.15 9.26 -17.09
N ARG A 397 3.85 9.93 -16.17
CA ARG A 397 5.27 10.27 -16.39
C ARG A 397 6.11 9.01 -16.18
N PRO A 398 7.07 8.69 -17.06
CA PRO A 398 8.06 7.65 -16.78
C PRO A 398 8.76 7.93 -15.45
N GLY A 399 8.73 6.99 -14.51
CA GLY A 399 9.25 7.18 -13.16
C GLY A 399 8.54 6.38 -12.07
N LYS A 400 8.68 6.84 -10.83
CA LYS A 400 8.05 6.24 -9.65
C LYS A 400 6.56 6.60 -9.59
N ILE A 401 5.70 5.59 -9.48
CA ILE A 401 4.24 5.77 -9.46
C ILE A 401 3.68 5.45 -8.09
N TRP A 402 2.88 6.35 -7.54
CA TRP A 402 2.15 6.13 -6.29
C TRP A 402 0.64 6.20 -6.54
N ILE A 403 -0.07 5.12 -6.24
CA ILE A 403 -1.51 5.02 -6.43
C ILE A 403 -2.18 5.03 -5.07
N GLN A 404 -3.10 5.96 -4.86
CA GLN A 404 -3.93 6.04 -3.67
C GLN A 404 -5.36 5.66 -4.04
N VAL A 405 -5.87 4.58 -3.46
CA VAL A 405 -7.21 4.09 -3.76
C VAL A 405 -8.17 4.54 -2.66
N VAL A 406 -9.09 5.42 -3.03
CA VAL A 406 -10.09 5.99 -2.12
C VAL A 406 -11.50 5.56 -2.53
N GLY A 407 -12.44 5.68 -1.60
CA GLY A 407 -13.87 5.42 -1.80
C GLY A 407 -14.46 6.25 -2.95
N LEU A 408 -15.40 5.65 -3.69
CA LEU A 408 -15.98 6.24 -4.90
C LEU A 408 -16.58 7.65 -4.66
N GLU A 409 -17.24 7.81 -3.52
CA GLU A 409 -17.94 9.02 -3.10
C GLU A 409 -17.05 9.99 -2.29
N SER A 410 -15.74 9.78 -2.28
CA SER A 410 -14.81 10.63 -1.52
C SER A 410 -14.80 12.06 -2.05
N ASP A 411 -14.73 13.04 -1.15
CA ASP A 411 -14.70 14.46 -1.52
C ASP A 411 -13.39 14.81 -2.22
N ARG A 412 -13.46 15.76 -3.14
CA ARG A 412 -12.31 16.34 -3.84
C ARG A 412 -12.50 17.83 -4.04
N THR A 413 -11.51 18.61 -3.64
CA THR A 413 -11.50 20.07 -3.79
C THR A 413 -10.17 20.54 -4.37
N ALA A 414 -10.21 21.66 -5.09
CA ALA A 414 -9.04 22.27 -5.69
C ALA A 414 -9.11 23.80 -5.59
N THR A 415 -8.12 24.41 -4.94
CA THR A 415 -8.04 25.86 -4.77
C THR A 415 -6.59 26.32 -4.89
N GLY A 416 -6.29 27.19 -5.86
CA GLY A 416 -4.99 27.85 -5.99
C GLY A 416 -3.80 26.88 -6.10
N GLY A 417 -3.94 25.78 -6.84
CA GLY A 417 -2.90 24.76 -6.99
C GLY A 417 -2.78 23.76 -5.84
N LYS A 418 -3.64 23.86 -4.82
CA LYS A 418 -3.78 22.88 -3.76
C LYS A 418 -4.96 21.98 -4.05
N TRP A 419 -4.70 20.68 -4.12
CA TRP A 419 -5.70 19.65 -4.27
C TRP A 419 -5.84 18.91 -2.96
N TYR A 420 -7.07 18.55 -2.63
CA TYR A 420 -7.36 17.83 -1.40
C TYR A 420 -8.43 16.78 -1.66
N VAL A 421 -8.17 15.56 -1.21
CA VAL A 421 -9.09 14.43 -1.30
C VAL A 421 -9.35 13.92 0.12
N ARG A 422 -10.62 13.87 0.52
CA ARG A 422 -11.03 13.30 1.80
C ARG A 422 -11.73 11.99 1.56
N HIS A 423 -11.10 10.90 1.99
CA HIS A 423 -11.67 9.58 1.86
C HIS A 423 -12.93 9.44 2.72
N HIS A 424 -13.99 8.91 2.12
CA HIS A 424 -15.15 8.43 2.86
C HIS A 424 -14.95 6.95 3.18
N SER A 425 -14.50 6.67 4.41
CA SER A 425 -14.26 5.31 4.86
C SER A 425 -15.57 4.51 4.96
N PRO A 426 -15.57 3.24 4.54
CA PRO A 426 -16.71 2.37 4.78
C PRO A 426 -16.89 2.14 6.29
N LYS A 427 -18.13 1.90 6.75
CA LYS A 427 -18.45 1.59 8.15
C LYS A 427 -18.13 0.13 8.46
N ASP A 428 -16.85 -0.16 8.62
CA ASP A 428 -16.30 -1.50 8.83
C ASP A 428 -16.22 -1.93 10.31
N ARG A 429 -16.53 -1.01 11.23
CA ARG A 429 -16.75 -1.29 12.67
C ARG A 429 -18.23 -1.57 12.92
N GLY A 430 -18.56 -2.64 13.64
CA GLY A 430 -19.94 -2.97 14.01
C GLY A 430 -20.06 -3.74 15.32
N GLU A 431 -21.22 -3.62 15.98
CA GLU A 431 -21.65 -4.51 17.07
C GLU A 431 -22.10 -5.87 16.49
N LEU A 432 -21.81 -6.97 17.18
CA LEU A 432 -22.24 -8.33 16.81
C LEU A 432 -23.77 -8.43 16.85
N GLY A 433 -24.44 -8.16 15.72
CA GLY A 433 -25.81 -8.60 15.52
C GLY A 433 -25.89 -10.13 15.46
N PRO A 434 -26.99 -10.77 15.91
CA PRO A 434 -27.13 -12.22 15.82
C PRO A 434 -26.97 -12.65 14.36
N SER A 435 -26.08 -13.63 14.15
CA SER A 435 -25.79 -14.20 12.83
C SER A 435 -27.11 -14.52 12.13
N PRO A 436 -27.38 -13.97 10.92
CA PRO A 436 -28.58 -14.33 10.20
C PRO A 436 -28.49 -15.81 9.84
N THR A 437 -29.35 -16.63 10.44
CA THR A 437 -29.57 -18.02 10.03
C THR A 437 -29.90 -18.01 8.54
N PRO A 438 -29.13 -18.67 7.66
CA PRO A 438 -29.47 -18.72 6.25
C PRO A 438 -30.78 -19.50 6.08
N SER A 439 -31.86 -18.78 5.78
CA SER A 439 -33.10 -19.37 5.29
C SER A 439 -32.88 -19.81 3.85
N ILE A 440 -32.51 -21.07 3.65
CA ILE A 440 -32.59 -21.70 2.33
C ILE A 440 -34.07 -22.00 2.10
N THR A 441 -34.76 -21.11 1.39
CA THR A 441 -36.00 -21.46 0.69
C THR A 441 -35.64 -21.77 -0.77
N PRO A 442 -35.82 -23.01 -1.25
CA PRO A 442 -35.46 -23.40 -2.60
C PRO A 442 -36.63 -23.13 -3.56
N GLU A 443 -36.77 -21.91 -4.06
CA GLU A 443 -37.62 -21.64 -5.24
C GLU A 443 -37.01 -20.53 -6.09
N GLY A 444 -36.82 -20.79 -7.38
CA GLY A 444 -36.58 -19.72 -8.37
C GLY A 444 -35.50 -19.94 -9.42
N PHE A 445 -35.19 -21.17 -9.86
CA PHE A 445 -34.62 -21.37 -11.19
C PHE A 445 -35.78 -21.62 -12.18
N VAL A 446 -36.17 -20.59 -12.91
CA VAL A 446 -36.93 -20.75 -14.17
C VAL A 446 -36.10 -20.12 -15.27
N ALA A 447 -35.61 -20.97 -16.17
CA ALA A 447 -35.01 -20.56 -17.43
C ALA A 447 -36.10 -19.93 -18.32
N SER A 448 -35.92 -18.66 -18.68
CA SER A 448 -36.75 -18.00 -19.70
C SER A 448 -36.03 -18.12 -21.04
N SER A 449 -36.56 -19.00 -21.91
CA SER A 449 -36.28 -19.04 -23.34
C SER A 449 -37.52 -18.57 -24.07
N THR A 450 -37.46 -17.40 -24.71
CA THR A 450 -38.48 -16.96 -25.67
C THR A 450 -37.79 -16.44 -26.92
N PRO A 451 -38.14 -16.93 -28.13
CA PRO A 451 -37.55 -16.47 -29.38
C PRO A 451 -38.21 -15.19 -29.90
N GLU A 452 -37.41 -14.42 -30.64
CA GLU A 452 -37.69 -13.16 -31.33
C GLU A 452 -38.73 -13.34 -32.46
N PRO A 453 -39.65 -12.37 -32.72
CA PRO A 453 -40.59 -12.46 -33.83
C PRO A 453 -40.04 -11.83 -35.11
N THR A 454 -40.09 -12.63 -36.18
CA THR A 454 -39.80 -12.27 -37.57
C THR A 454 -40.73 -11.16 -38.09
N VAL A 455 -40.15 -10.09 -38.62
CA VAL A 455 -40.86 -9.04 -39.36
C VAL A 455 -40.99 -9.46 -40.83
N THR A 456 -42.23 -9.70 -41.29
CA THR A 456 -42.54 -9.94 -42.70
C THR A 456 -43.12 -8.67 -43.31
N ALA A 457 -42.47 -8.15 -44.34
CA ALA A 457 -42.92 -7.00 -45.13
C ALA A 457 -44.00 -7.43 -46.14
N THR A 458 -45.11 -6.69 -46.17
CA THR A 458 -46.19 -6.85 -47.17
C THR A 458 -46.00 -5.80 -48.26
N THR A 459 -45.66 -6.24 -49.48
CA THR A 459 -45.74 -5.43 -50.70
C THR A 459 -47.00 -5.75 -51.47
N THR A 460 -47.78 -4.70 -51.72
CA THR A 460 -48.98 -4.62 -52.55
C THR A 460 -48.65 -4.78 -54.04
N ALA A 461 -49.45 -5.56 -54.77
CA ALA A 461 -49.75 -5.33 -56.19
C ALA A 461 -51.09 -5.98 -56.56
N THR A 462 -51.96 -5.18 -57.17
CA THR A 462 -53.27 -5.52 -57.80
C THR A 462 -53.03 -5.55 -59.33
N PRO A 463 -53.91 -6.08 -60.20
CA PRO A 463 -55.16 -6.85 -59.99
C PRO A 463 -55.06 -8.35 -60.27
#